data_AF-A0A0B4BI26-F1
#
_entry.id   AF-A0A0B4BI26-F1
#
_cell.length_a   1.000
_cell.length_b   1.000
_cell.length_c   1.000
_cell.angle_alpha   90.00
_cell.angle_beta   90.00
_cell.angle_gamma   90.00
#
_symmetry.space_group_name_H-M   'P 1'
#
loop_
_entity.id
_entity.type
_entity.pdbx_description
1 polymer ?
#
loop_
_entity_poly.entity_id
_entity_poly.type
_entity_poly.pdbx_seq_one_letter_code
_entity_poly.pdbx_strand_id
1 'polypeptide(L)'
;MTHHSRHILAILILTWTCVSALPVVAHDGSHTPSMVARVDAATMLGNRVDLRLTLTGFRAPLVLDEMAAYGATVQFQGPLTVGFAEDTALIVTVTFDDASPGLFTLMLDFGEAGQGTVTVIPTVATH
;
A
#
# COMPACT_ATOMS: atom_id res chain seq x y z
N MET A 1 -42.35 -20.57 78.20
CA MET A 1 -42.17 -19.28 77.49
C MET A 1 -40.89 -19.39 76.69
N THR A 2 -41.00 -19.77 75.41
CA THR A 2 -40.83 -18.86 74.24
C THR A 2 -39.38 -18.36 74.16
N HIS A 3 -38.59 -18.65 73.13
CA HIS A 3 -38.95 -18.52 71.73
C HIS A 3 -37.93 -19.25 70.85
N HIS A 4 -38.41 -19.80 69.73
CA HIS A 4 -37.60 -20.31 68.63
C HIS A 4 -36.71 -19.21 68.04
N SER A 5 -35.50 -19.59 67.61
CA SER A 5 -34.89 -18.96 66.44
C SER A 5 -34.27 -20.03 65.54
N ARG A 6 -34.89 -20.22 64.38
CA ARG A 6 -34.35 -20.97 63.24
C ARG A 6 -33.75 -19.91 62.32
N HIS A 7 -32.43 -19.89 62.18
CA HIS A 7 -31.78 -19.10 61.13
C HIS A 7 -31.31 -20.04 60.03
N ILE A 8 -32.00 -19.93 58.90
CA ILE A 8 -31.62 -20.43 57.58
C ILE A 8 -30.60 -19.44 56.98
N LEU A 9 -29.86 -19.89 55.96
CA LEU A 9 -29.00 -19.14 55.02
C LEU A 9 -27.54 -18.99 55.48
N ALA A 10 -26.51 -19.14 54.64
CA ALA A 10 -26.46 -19.13 53.19
C ALA A 10 -25.25 -19.94 52.70
N ILE A 11 -25.43 -20.65 51.60
CA ILE A 11 -24.37 -21.29 50.81
C ILE A 11 -23.55 -20.18 50.16
N LEU A 12 -22.26 -20.05 50.52
CA LEU A 12 -21.31 -19.19 49.84
C LEU A 12 -20.40 -20.06 48.97
N ILE A 13 -20.82 -20.33 47.73
CA ILE A 13 -19.95 -20.94 46.71
C ILE A 13 -19.06 -19.82 46.19
N LEU A 14 -17.83 -19.79 46.69
CA LEU A 14 -16.77 -18.89 46.25
C LEU A 14 -16.14 -19.45 44.96
N THR A 15 -16.79 -19.26 43.81
CA THR A 15 -16.17 -19.56 42.52
C THR A 15 -15.28 -18.39 42.10
N TRP A 16 -14.01 -18.47 42.48
CA TRP A 16 -12.94 -17.68 41.87
C TRP A 16 -12.76 -18.10 40.41
N THR A 17 -13.39 -17.40 39.49
CA THR A 17 -12.97 -17.39 38.09
C THR A 17 -11.83 -16.40 37.96
N CYS A 18 -10.58 -16.91 38.00
CA CYS A 18 -9.43 -16.16 37.51
C CYS A 18 -9.59 -15.93 36.01
N VAL A 19 -10.24 -14.84 35.63
CA VAL A 19 -10.18 -14.31 34.26
C VAL A 19 -8.81 -13.64 34.14
N SER A 20 -7.82 -14.40 33.70
CA SER A 20 -6.54 -13.83 33.26
C SER A 20 -6.80 -13.03 31.98
N ALA A 21 -7.00 -11.72 32.14
CA ALA A 21 -6.93 -10.77 31.04
C ALA A 21 -5.48 -10.77 30.53
N LEU A 22 -5.19 -11.63 29.55
CA LEU A 22 -3.99 -11.46 28.74
C LEU A 22 -4.12 -10.09 28.05
N PRO A 23 -3.09 -9.23 28.09
CA PRO A 23 -3.08 -8.05 27.25
C PRO A 23 -3.06 -8.55 25.80
N VAL A 24 -4.23 -8.52 25.15
CA VAL A 24 -4.31 -8.54 23.70
C VAL A 24 -3.68 -7.23 23.26
N VAL A 25 -2.37 -7.24 23.02
CA VAL A 25 -1.72 -6.21 22.23
C VAL A 25 -2.24 -6.43 20.82
N ALA A 26 -3.37 -5.80 20.50
CA ALA A 26 -3.72 -5.55 19.12
C ALA A 26 -2.57 -4.71 18.57
N HIS A 27 -1.77 -5.34 17.72
CA HIS A 27 -0.71 -4.68 17.00
C HIS A 27 -1.50 -3.87 15.98
N ASP A 28 -1.64 -2.56 16.23
CA ASP A 28 -2.05 -1.60 15.22
C ASP A 28 -0.99 -1.65 14.12
N GLY A 29 -1.13 -2.62 13.23
CA GLY A 29 -0.26 -2.78 12.09
C GLY A 29 -0.42 -1.52 11.24
N SER A 30 0.64 -0.74 11.13
CA SER A 30 0.77 0.39 10.22
C SER A 30 0.78 -0.11 8.77
N HIS A 31 -0.36 -0.60 8.29
CA HIS A 31 -0.54 -1.15 6.95
C HIS A 31 -1.21 -0.15 5.99
N THR A 32 -1.48 1.09 6.43
CA THR A 32 -2.03 2.09 5.49
C THR A 32 -0.91 2.54 4.55
N PRO A 33 -1.17 2.55 3.22
CA PRO A 33 -0.15 2.87 2.23
C PRO A 33 0.34 4.31 2.41
N SER A 34 1.65 4.52 2.31
CA SER A 34 2.24 5.87 2.33
C SER A 34 1.96 6.66 1.05
N MET A 35 1.62 5.97 -0.05
CA MET A 35 1.30 6.55 -1.35
C MET A 35 0.48 5.58 -2.22
N VAL A 36 -0.25 6.13 -3.18
CA VAL A 36 -0.89 5.40 -4.28
C VAL A 36 -0.33 5.91 -5.61
N ALA A 37 -0.02 4.99 -6.52
CA ALA A 37 0.34 5.29 -7.89
C ALA A 37 -0.79 4.82 -8.82
N ARG A 38 -1.22 5.69 -9.73
CA ARG A 38 -2.28 5.42 -10.71
C ARG A 38 -1.75 5.60 -12.13
N VAL A 39 -2.07 4.67 -13.01
CA VAL A 39 -1.89 4.83 -14.46
C VAL A 39 -3.07 5.61 -15.01
N ASP A 40 -2.83 6.85 -15.43
CA ASP A 40 -3.87 7.67 -16.07
C ASP A 40 -3.95 7.35 -17.57
N ALA A 41 -2.81 7.09 -18.22
CA ALA A 41 -2.73 6.67 -19.61
C ALA A 41 -1.49 5.82 -19.85
N ALA A 42 -1.61 4.86 -20.76
CA ALA A 42 -0.50 4.04 -21.23
C ALA A 42 -0.71 3.74 -22.71
N THR A 43 0.10 4.37 -23.57
CA THR A 43 -0.03 4.26 -25.03
C THR A 43 1.16 3.51 -25.59
N MET A 44 0.91 2.42 -26.29
CA MET A 44 1.94 1.62 -26.95
C MET A 44 2.15 2.07 -28.40
N LEU A 45 3.41 2.27 -28.79
CA LEU A 45 3.88 2.49 -30.14
C LEU A 45 5.07 1.56 -30.41
N GLY A 46 4.82 0.39 -31.01
CA GLY A 46 5.84 -0.64 -31.23
C GLY A 46 6.38 -1.19 -29.91
N ASN A 47 7.70 -1.06 -29.68
CA ASN A 47 8.36 -1.45 -28.42
C ASN A 47 8.36 -0.34 -27.35
N ARG A 48 7.82 0.84 -27.66
CA ARG A 48 7.75 1.98 -26.74
C ARG A 48 6.37 2.08 -26.11
N VAL A 49 6.33 2.40 -24.82
CA VAL A 49 5.12 2.75 -24.09
C VAL A 49 5.31 4.12 -23.45
N ASP A 50 4.46 5.07 -23.82
CA ASP A 50 4.36 6.36 -23.17
C ASP A 50 3.32 6.27 -22.05
N LEU A 51 3.77 6.52 -20.82
CA LEU A 51 2.97 6.44 -19.60
C LEU A 51 2.71 7.83 -19.04
N ARG A 52 1.50 8.03 -18.57
CA ARG A 52 1.15 9.11 -17.65
C ARG A 52 0.70 8.49 -16.33
N LEU A 53 1.42 8.81 -15.27
CA LEU A 53 1.14 8.36 -13.92
C LEU A 53 0.74 9.56 -13.05
N THR A 54 -0.12 9.31 -12.07
CA THR A 54 -0.34 10.22 -10.94
C THR A 54 0.08 9.50 -9.65
N LEU A 55 0.92 10.14 -8.85
CA LEU A 55 1.31 9.68 -7.52
C LEU A 55 0.63 10.55 -6.47
N THR A 56 -0.03 9.94 -5.48
CA THR A 56 -0.71 10.64 -4.39
C THR A 56 -0.11 10.21 -3.05
N GLY A 57 0.56 11.12 -2.35
CA GLY A 57 1.14 10.85 -1.03
C GLY A 57 0.12 10.94 0.11
N PHE A 58 0.18 10.04 1.09
CA PHE A 58 -0.73 10.00 2.25
C PHE A 58 -0.03 10.16 3.60
N ARG A 59 1.30 10.25 3.61
CA ARG A 59 2.10 10.40 4.84
C ARG A 59 3.24 11.40 4.64
N ALA A 60 4.38 11.17 5.29
CA ALA A 60 5.59 11.95 5.07
C ALA A 60 5.95 11.98 3.57
N PRO A 61 6.59 13.06 3.09
CA PRO A 61 7.04 13.14 1.71
C PRO A 61 7.90 11.93 1.33
N LEU A 62 7.67 11.42 0.13
CA LEU A 62 8.47 10.35 -0.47
C LEU A 62 9.28 10.93 -1.62
N VAL A 63 10.46 10.38 -1.86
CA VAL A 63 11.28 10.72 -3.02
C VAL A 63 11.30 9.50 -3.91
N LEU A 64 10.78 9.62 -5.14
CA LEU A 64 10.93 8.61 -6.18
C LEU A 64 12.31 8.79 -6.80
N ASP A 65 13.22 7.87 -6.49
CA ASP A 65 14.60 7.91 -6.96
C ASP A 65 14.72 7.29 -8.34
N GLU A 66 14.15 6.09 -8.50
CA GLU A 66 14.30 5.29 -9.71
C GLU A 66 12.99 4.60 -10.13
N MET A 67 12.94 4.22 -11.41
CA MET A 67 11.91 3.35 -11.95
C MET A 67 12.52 2.29 -12.84
N ALA A 68 11.94 1.09 -12.82
CA ALA A 68 12.39 -0.01 -13.64
C ALA A 68 11.23 -0.85 -14.16
N ALA A 69 11.43 -1.45 -15.33
CA ALA A 69 10.56 -2.47 -15.89
C ALA A 69 11.44 -3.59 -16.47
N TYR A 70 11.04 -4.84 -16.29
CA TYR A 70 11.83 -5.98 -16.75
C TYR A 70 11.96 -5.98 -18.28
N GLY A 71 13.19 -6.14 -18.79
CA GLY A 71 13.47 -6.15 -20.24
C GLY A 71 13.22 -4.80 -20.93
N ALA A 72 13.31 -3.70 -20.18
CA ALA A 72 13.10 -2.36 -20.72
C ALA A 72 14.04 -1.32 -20.12
N THR A 73 14.31 -0.30 -20.92
CA THR A 73 14.87 0.96 -20.45
C THR A 73 13.75 1.92 -20.08
N VAL A 74 13.79 2.45 -18.84
CA VAL A 74 12.82 3.44 -18.35
C VAL A 74 13.45 4.83 -18.37
N GLN A 75 12.82 5.76 -19.06
CA GLN A 75 13.22 7.16 -19.14
C GLN A 75 12.31 7.99 -18.24
N PHE A 76 12.91 8.56 -17.21
CA PHE A 76 12.26 9.32 -16.16
C PHE A 76 13.14 10.50 -15.76
N GLN A 77 12.52 11.64 -15.46
CA GLN A 77 13.19 12.83 -14.94
C GLN A 77 13.11 12.82 -13.40
N GLY A 78 14.01 12.06 -12.77
CA GLY A 78 14.14 11.96 -11.32
C GLY A 78 15.38 12.64 -10.73
N PRO A 79 15.47 12.72 -9.40
CA PRO A 79 14.49 12.24 -8.42
C PRO A 79 13.24 13.16 -8.35
N LEU A 80 12.10 12.62 -7.90
CA LEU A 80 10.83 13.35 -7.80
C LEU A 80 10.25 13.25 -6.38
N THR A 81 10.04 14.39 -5.74
CA THR A 81 9.38 14.45 -4.43
C THR A 81 7.86 14.41 -4.57
N VAL A 82 7.20 13.51 -3.85
CA VAL A 82 5.75 13.40 -3.70
C VAL A 82 5.36 13.86 -2.30
N GLY A 83 4.68 15.00 -2.20
CA GLY A 83 4.24 15.58 -0.94
C GLY A 83 3.02 14.90 -0.32
N PHE A 84 2.68 15.31 0.91
CA PHE A 84 1.48 14.85 1.60
C PHE A 84 0.22 15.48 0.98
N ALA A 85 -0.78 14.64 0.68
CA ALA A 85 -2.05 15.05 0.08
C ALA A 85 -1.89 15.81 -1.26
N GLU A 86 -0.78 15.57 -1.96
CA GLU A 86 -0.47 16.15 -3.26
C GLU A 86 -0.55 15.09 -4.35
N ASP A 87 -1.23 15.44 -5.45
CA ASP A 87 -1.22 14.68 -6.69
C ASP A 87 -0.06 15.17 -7.57
N THR A 88 0.92 14.29 -7.78
CA THR A 88 2.08 14.56 -8.63
C THR A 88 1.94 13.79 -9.93
N ALA A 89 1.69 14.50 -11.03
CA ALA A 89 1.64 13.92 -12.36
C ALA A 89 3.05 13.77 -12.93
N LEU A 90 3.33 12.63 -13.55
CA LEU A 90 4.62 12.36 -14.19
C LEU A 90 4.44 11.60 -15.50
N ILE A 91 5.35 11.87 -16.45
CA ILE A 91 5.41 11.22 -17.75
C ILE A 91 6.62 10.30 -17.77
N VAL A 92 6.43 9.05 -18.18
CA VAL A 92 7.50 8.04 -18.28
C VAL A 92 7.48 7.46 -19.67
N THR A 93 8.65 7.29 -20.26
CA THR A 93 8.79 6.51 -21.48
C THR A 93 9.46 5.18 -21.14
N VAL A 94 8.79 4.07 -21.43
CA VAL A 94 9.34 2.72 -21.25
C VAL A 94 9.62 2.15 -22.63
N THR A 95 10.86 1.77 -22.90
CA THR A 95 11.26 1.17 -24.18
C THR A 95 11.76 -0.25 -23.94
N PHE A 96 11.05 -1.23 -24.47
CA PHE A 96 11.41 -2.65 -24.38
C PHE A 96 12.47 -3.00 -25.43
N ASP A 97 13.35 -3.94 -25.11
CA ASP A 97 14.36 -4.42 -26.05
C ASP A 97 13.70 -5.15 -27.24
N ASP A 98 12.63 -5.88 -26.97
CA ASP A 98 11.76 -6.56 -27.93
C ASP A 98 10.40 -5.84 -28.07
N ALA A 99 9.41 -6.48 -28.70
CA ALA A 99 8.05 -5.96 -28.74
C ALA A 99 7.51 -5.71 -27.31
N SER A 100 6.81 -4.59 -27.13
CA SER A 100 6.25 -4.25 -25.83
C SER A 100 5.19 -5.28 -25.41
N PRO A 101 5.26 -5.81 -24.18
CA PRO A 101 4.26 -6.75 -23.69
C PRO A 101 2.91 -6.05 -23.52
N GLY A 102 1.82 -6.77 -23.80
CA GLY A 102 0.45 -6.28 -23.57
C GLY A 102 0.10 -6.06 -22.09
N LEU A 103 0.96 -6.49 -21.18
CA LEU A 103 0.88 -6.26 -19.73
C LEU A 103 2.28 -6.33 -19.14
N PHE A 104 2.65 -5.39 -18.28
CA PHE A 104 3.91 -5.44 -17.53
C PHE A 104 3.80 -4.78 -16.16
N THR A 105 4.84 -4.98 -15.35
CA THR A 105 4.98 -4.33 -14.04
C THR A 105 6.04 -3.25 -14.11
N LEU A 106 5.68 -2.05 -13.68
CA LEU A 106 6.60 -0.95 -13.42
C LEU A 106 6.92 -0.92 -11.93
N MET A 107 8.19 -1.01 -11.57
CA MET A 107 8.70 -0.82 -10.22
C MET A 107 9.01 0.66 -10.00
N LEU A 108 8.59 1.17 -8.85
CA LEU A 108 8.84 2.52 -8.34
C LEU A 108 9.75 2.37 -7.11
N ASP A 109 10.95 2.96 -7.14
CA ASP A 109 11.90 2.87 -6.03
C ASP A 109 11.97 4.20 -5.26
N PHE A 110 11.68 4.14 -3.96
CA PHE A 110 11.72 5.28 -3.03
C PHE A 110 12.91 5.21 -2.06
N GLY A 111 13.96 4.47 -2.43
CA GLY A 111 15.17 4.32 -1.65
C GLY A 111 14.89 3.64 -0.31
N GLU A 112 15.26 4.31 0.79
CA GLU A 112 15.06 3.80 2.15
C GLU A 112 13.58 3.62 2.52
N ALA A 113 12.66 4.32 1.85
CA ALA A 113 11.23 4.15 2.05
C ALA A 113 10.67 2.88 1.39
N GLY A 114 11.48 2.19 0.58
CA GLY A 114 11.16 0.92 -0.05
C GLY A 114 10.66 1.07 -1.48
N GLN A 115 10.02 0.00 -1.99
CA GLN A 115 9.61 -0.11 -3.38
C GLN A 115 8.10 -0.35 -3.50
N GLY A 116 7.51 0.20 -4.56
CA GLY A 116 6.14 -0.05 -4.98
C GLY A 116 6.09 -0.61 -6.40
N THR A 117 4.99 -1.27 -6.75
CA THR A 117 4.79 -1.79 -8.11
C THR A 117 3.46 -1.35 -8.67
N VAL A 118 3.43 -1.04 -9.96
CA VAL A 118 2.23 -0.72 -10.71
C VAL A 118 2.11 -1.69 -11.88
N THR A 119 0.95 -2.31 -12.04
CA THR A 119 0.67 -3.10 -13.25
C THR A 119 0.14 -2.18 -14.33
N VAL A 120 0.73 -2.26 -15.51
CA VAL A 120 0.41 -1.43 -16.67
C VAL A 120 -0.14 -2.32 -17.79
N ILE A 121 -1.28 -1.92 -18.33
CA ILE A 121 -1.90 -2.53 -19.52
C ILE A 121 -2.02 -1.41 -20.57
N PRO A 122 -1.07 -1.30 -21.49
CA PRO A 122 -1.09 -0.25 -22.49
C PRO A 122 -2.10 -0.54 -23.60
N THR A 123 -2.64 0.52 -24.19
CA THR A 123 -3.47 0.45 -25.40
C THR A 123 -2.64 0.82 -26.62
N VAL A 124 -2.82 0.10 -27.72
CA VAL A 124 -2.15 0.41 -29.00
C VAL A 124 -2.65 1.76 -29.52
N ALA A 125 -1.74 2.64 -29.92
CA ALA A 125 -2.10 3.89 -30.56
C ALA A 125 -2.91 3.62 -31.84
N THR A 126 -4.15 4.10 -31.90
CA THR A 126 -4.95 4.10 -33.12
C THR A 126 -4.61 5.35 -33.92
N HIS A 127 -4.09 5.17 -35.13
CA HIS A 127 -3.86 6.25 -36.10
C HIS A 127 -5.17 6.80 -36.66
#